data_AF-A0A6G6X833-F1
#
_entry.id   AF-A0A6G6X833-F1
#
_cell.length_a   1.000
_cell.length_b   1.000
_cell.length_c   1.000
_cell.angle_alpha   90.00
_cell.angle_beta   90.00
_cell.angle_gamma   90.00
#
_symmetry.space_group_name_H-M   'P 1'
#
loop_
_entity.id
_entity.type
_entity.pdbx_description
1 polymer ?
#
loop_
_entity_poly.entity_id
_entity_poly.type
_entity_poly.pdbx_seq_one_letter_code
_entity_poly.pdbx_strand_id
1 'polypeptide(L)' 'MPREIRAAVCDGGGASPRIETLLLDDPAADEVVVEIKAAGICHTDLGIAQWRRSPTRVRP' A
#
# COMPACT_ATOMS: atom_id res chain seq x y z
N MET A 1 -19.57 5.74 -0.50
CA MET A 1 -19.57 4.50 -1.30
C MET A 1 -18.13 4.05 -1.51
N PRO A 2 -17.80 2.77 -1.25
CA PRO A 2 -16.47 2.22 -1.52
C PRO A 2 -16.08 2.41 -2.99
N ARG A 3 -14.83 2.77 -3.24
CA ARG A 3 -14.33 3.15 -4.58
C ARG A 3 -13.35 2.12 -5.09
N GLU A 4 -13.50 1.70 -6.34
CA GLU A 4 -12.46 0.93 -7.00
C GLU A 4 -11.28 1.86 -7.36
N ILE A 5 -10.07 1.48 -6.95
CA ILE A 5 -8.83 2.23 -7.20
C ILE A 5 -7.74 1.30 -7.73
N ARG A 6 -6.70 1.87 -8.34
CA ARG A 6 -5.45 1.15 -8.66
C ARG A 6 -4.33 1.66 -7.76
N ALA A 7 -3.55 0.74 -7.20
CA ALA A 7 -2.44 1.07 -6.30
C ALA A 7 -1.22 0.18 -6.56
N ALA A 8 -0.03 0.70 -6.25
CA ALA A 8 1.19 -0.08 -6.20
C ALA A 8 1.33 -0.74 -4.82
N VAL A 9 1.20 -2.07 -4.76
CA VAL A 9 1.24 -2.87 -3.53
C VAL A 9 2.61 -3.54 -3.38
N CYS A 10 3.24 -3.32 -2.24
CA CYS A 10 4.50 -3.98 -1.86
C CYS A 10 4.23 -4.98 -0.73
N ASP A 11 4.49 -6.26 -0.95
CA ASP A 11 4.34 -7.29 0.08
C ASP A 11 5.55 -7.38 1.04
N GLY A 12 6.54 -6.51 0.84
CA GLY A 12 7.80 -6.54 1.58
C GLY A 12 8.82 -7.49 0.96
N GLY A 13 9.92 -7.72 1.67
CA GLY A 13 10.97 -8.67 1.27
C GLY A 13 11.71 -8.29 -0.03
N GLY A 14 11.60 -7.04 -0.47
CA GLY A 14 12.31 -6.52 -1.64
C GLY A 14 11.68 -6.91 -2.98
N ALA A 15 10.48 -7.50 -2.99
CA ALA A 15 9.75 -7.74 -4.22
C ALA A 15 9.35 -6.41 -4.88
N SER A 16 9.39 -6.36 -6.21
CA SER A 16 8.88 -5.21 -6.96
C SER A 16 7.40 -4.96 -6.65
N PRO A 17 6.97 -3.69 -6.53
CA PRO A 17 5.57 -3.37 -6.35
C PRO A 17 4.72 -3.92 -7.50
N ARG A 18 3.53 -4.44 -7.19
CA ARG A 18 2.54 -4.86 -8.20
C ARG A 18 1.42 -3.84 -8.27
N ILE A 19 0.96 -3.53 -9.47
CA ILE A 19 -0.22 -2.70 -9.62
C ILE A 19 -1.45 -3.57 -9.46
N GLU A 20 -2.24 -3.30 -8.42
CA GLU A 20 -3.43 -4.07 -8.06
C GLU A 20 -4.67 -3.16 -8.06
N THR A 21 -5.82 -3.74 -8.38
CA THR A 21 -7.12 -3.11 -8.21
C THR A 21 -7.61 -3.40 -6.80
N LEU A 22 -7.95 -2.36 -6.04
CA LEU A 22 -8.38 -2.44 -4.65
C LEU A 22 -9.71 -1.69 -4.46
N LEU A 23 -10.41 -2.03 -3.39
CA LEU A 23 -11.57 -1.27 -2.92
C LEU A 23 -11.14 -0.35 -1.78
N LEU A 24 -11.26 0.96 -1.99
CA LEU A 24 -11.02 1.98 -0.97
C LEU A 24 -12.32 2.22 -0.21
N ASP A 25 -12.26 2.09 1.12
CA ASP A 25 -13.38 2.39 2.00
C ASP A 25 -13.74 3.88 1.99
N ASP A 26 -14.94 4.19 2.51
CA ASP A 26 -15.33 5.57 2.74
C ASP A 26 -14.49 6.21 3.85
N PRO A 27 -14.17 7.51 3.75
CA PRO A 27 -13.45 8.20 4.80
C PRO A 27 -14.28 8.25 6.08
N ALA A 28 -13.62 8.11 7.23
CA ALA A 28 -14.23 8.40 8.53
C ALA A 28 -14.47 9.92 8.72
N ALA A 29 -15.04 10.30 9.87
CA ALA A 29 -15.47 11.68 10.13
C ALA A 29 -14.34 12.74 9.98
N ASP A 30 -13.09 12.37 10.28
CA ASP A 30 -11.92 13.26 10.24
C ASP A 30 -10.92 12.89 9.12
N GLU A 31 -11.38 12.19 8.09
CA GLU A 31 -10.56 11.76 6.97
C GLU A 31 -11.01 12.39 5.65
N VAL A 32 -10.08 12.48 4.70
CA VAL A 32 -10.35 12.97 3.35
C VAL A 32 -9.84 11.99 2.31
N VAL A 33 -10.64 11.77 1.26
CA VAL A 33 -10.20 11.02 0.08
C VAL A 33 -9.58 11.98 -0.91
N VAL A 34 -8.33 11.70 -1.29
CA VAL A 34 -7.58 12.51 -2.25
C VAL A 34 -7.34 11.71 -3.53
N GLU A 35 -7.56 12.35 -4.68
CA GLU A 35 -7.15 11.80 -5.96
C GLU A 35 -5.68 12.10 -6.23
N ILE A 36 -4.84 11.06 -6.23
CA ILE A 36 -3.41 11.20 -6.50
C ILE A 36 -3.18 11.34 -8.01
N LYS A 37 -2.79 12.54 -8.46
CA LYS A 37 -2.44 12.81 -9.87
C LYS A 37 -1.01 12.37 -10.23
N ALA A 38 -0.09 12.47 -9.27
CA ALA A 38 1.31 12.04 -9.40
C ALA A 38 1.89 11.73 -8.02
N ALA A 39 2.83 10.78 -7.96
CA ALA A 39 3.58 10.43 -6.76
C ALA A 39 5.07 10.22 -7.13
N GLY A 40 5.97 10.81 -6.33
CA GLY A 40 7.40 10.54 -6.42
C GLY A 40 7.80 9.37 -5.54
N ILE A 41 8.89 8.68 -5.90
CA ILE A 41 9.49 7.63 -5.08
C ILE A 41 10.73 8.19 -4.40
N CYS A 42 10.82 8.00 -3.08
CA CYS A 42 11.98 8.39 -2.29
C CYS A 42 12.76 7.16 -1.78
N HIS A 43 13.93 7.40 -1.19
CA HIS A 43 14.76 6.34 -0.63
C HIS A 43 14.06 5.56 0.50
N THR A 44 13.20 6.22 1.28
CA THR A 44 12.43 5.58 2.36
C THR A 44 11.47 4.54 1.82
N ASP A 45 10.81 4.81 0.67
CA ASP A 45 9.88 3.86 0.06
C ASP A 45 10.60 2.56 -0.34
N LEU A 46 11.78 2.68 -0.94
CA LEU A 46 12.63 1.54 -1.31
C LEU A 46 13.12 0.78 -0.07
N GLY A 47 13.55 1.52 0.95
CA GLY A 47 13.97 0.94 2.23
C GLY A 47 12.85 0.11 2.85
N ILE A 48 11.66 0.67 3.00
CA ILE A 48 10.49 0.00 3.59
C ILE A 48 10.00 -1.17 2.72
N ALA A 49 10.05 -1.07 1.39
CA ALA A 49 9.69 -2.19 0.52
C ALA A 49 10.59 -3.43 0.72
N GLN A 50 11.81 -3.24 1.22
CA GLN A 50 12.72 -4.33 1.56
C GLN A 50 12.44 -4.94 2.94
N TRP A 51 11.69 -4.26 3.82
CA TRP A 51 11.35 -4.81 5.12
C TRP A 51 10.49 -6.06 4.98
N ARG A 52 10.87 -7.13 5.69
CA ARG A 52 10.06 -8.35 5.77
C ARG A 52 8.81 -8.04 6.58
N ARG A 53 7.63 -8.17 5.95
CA ARG A 53 6.32 -8.00 6.63
C ARG A 53 6.02 -9.09 7.68
N SER A 54 6.87 -10.09 7.87
CA SER A 54 6.66 -11.17 8.83
C SER A 54 7.72 -11.16 9.96
N PRO A 55 7.33 -10.97 11.23
CA PRO A 55 7.70 -11.98 12.22
C PRO A 55 6.99 -13.27 11.77
N THR A 56 7.71 -14.37 11.65
CA THR A 56 7.15 -15.69 11.32
C THR A 56 5.89 -15.89 12.17
N ARG A 57 4.70 -15.79 11.59
CA ARG A 57 3.47 -16.18 12.28
C ARG A 57 3.46 -17.70 12.24
N VAL A 58 4.25 -18.32 13.12
CA VAL A 58 4.05 -19.72 13.51
C VAL A 58 2.72 -19.71 14.25
N ARG A 59 1.63 -19.98 13.53
CA ARG A 59 0.45 -20.58 14.16
C ARG A 59 0.43 -22.05 13.75
N PRO A 60 0.09 -22.94 14.69
CA PRO A 60 0.13 -24.39 14.50
C PRO A 60 -0.78 -24.85 13.36
#